data_AF-A0A9E2RH87-F1
#
_entry.id   AF-A0A9E2RH87-F1
#
_cell.length_a   1.000
_cell.length_b   1.000
_cell.length_c   1.000
_cell.angle_alpha   90.00
_cell.angle_beta   90.00
_cell.angle_gamma   90.00
#
_symmetry.space_group_name_H-M   'P 1'
#
loop_
_entity.id
_entity.type
_entity.pdbx_description
1 polymer ?
#
loop_
_entity_poly.entity_id
_entity_poly.type
_entity_poly.pdbx_seq_one_letter_code
_entity_poly.pdbx_strand_id
1 'polypeptide(L)'
;GELSATLLIEITEQDRMKERLDQFMGLDHGETVAIRAGTEQAFGLFEGGHSHETKISAVHFVRFRPTASMTASFADLHVPVALTVHHHEYHSEAPVPGSLREEWLKDLR
;
A
#
# COMPACT_ATOMS: atom_id res chain seq x y z
N GLY A 1 12.91 11.17 3.86
CA GLY A 1 12.53 10.98 2.46
C GLY A 1 11.07 10.59 2.34
N GLU A 2 10.71 9.99 1.21
CA GLU A 2 9.42 9.35 0.95
C GLU A 2 9.67 7.98 0.32
N LEU A 3 8.70 7.07 0.41
CA LEU A 3 8.74 5.79 -0.27
C LEU A 3 7.76 5.81 -1.43
N SER A 4 8.20 5.39 -2.60
CA SER A 4 7.33 5.24 -3.77
C SER A 4 7.18 3.77 -4.10
N ALA A 5 5.95 3.34 -4.35
CA ALA A 5 5.64 1.96 -4.72
C ALA A 5 4.63 1.92 -5.86
N THR A 6 4.66 0.82 -6.60
CA THR A 6 3.68 0.51 -7.63
C THR A 6 2.71 -0.53 -7.07
N LEU A 7 1.44 -0.18 -6.97
CA LEU A 7 0.36 -1.09 -6.59
C LEU A 7 -0.25 -1.70 -7.86
N LEU A 8 -0.14 -3.02 -7.99
CA LEU A 8 -0.81 -3.79 -9.04
C LEU A 8 -2.01 -4.50 -8.43
N ILE A 9 -3.18 -4.30 -9.02
CA ILE A 9 -4.39 -5.07 -8.70
C ILE A 9 -4.64 -6.02 -9.88
N GLU A 10 -4.57 -7.32 -9.62
CA GLU A 10 -4.84 -8.38 -10.59
C GLU A 10 -6.09 -9.16 -10.17
N ILE A 11 -7.07 -9.25 -11.06
CA ILE A 11 -8.28 -10.06 -10.87
C ILE A 11 -8.14 -11.33 -11.70
N THR A 12 -7.91 -12.46 -11.03
CA THR A 12 -7.70 -13.77 -11.69
C THR A 12 -9.01 -14.47 -12.06
N GLU A 13 -10.12 -14.11 -11.40
CA GLU A 13 -11.43 -14.74 -11.59
C GLU A 13 -12.28 -13.94 -12.60
N GLN A 14 -12.27 -14.34 -13.88
CA GLN A 14 -13.02 -13.64 -14.94
C GLN A 14 -14.54 -13.58 -14.67
N ASP A 15 -15.11 -14.63 -14.09
CA ASP A 15 -16.56 -14.72 -13.85
C ASP A 15 -17.06 -13.70 -12.81
N ARG A 16 -16.17 -13.18 -11.96
CA ARG A 16 -16.48 -12.20 -10.91
C ARG A 16 -15.83 -10.84 -11.15
N MET A 17 -15.37 -10.59 -12.38
CA MET A 17 -14.58 -9.41 -12.74
C MET A 17 -15.27 -8.11 -12.34
N LYS A 18 -16.56 -7.95 -12.67
CA LYS A 18 -17.30 -6.70 -12.41
C LYS A 18 -17.49 -6.43 -10.93
N GLU A 19 -17.86 -7.46 -10.15
CA GLU A 19 -18.00 -7.36 -8.69
C GLU A 19 -16.66 -7.01 -8.02
N ARG A 20 -15.56 -7.62 -8.46
CA ARG A 20 -14.22 -7.37 -7.93
C ARG A 20 -13.72 -5.98 -8.30
N LEU A 21 -13.94 -5.54 -9.54
CA LEU A 21 -13.62 -4.17 -9.96
C LEU A 21 -14.37 -3.16 -9.11
N ASP A 22 -15.69 -3.33 -8.96
CA ASP A 22 -16.53 -2.44 -8.14
C ASP A 22 -16.06 -2.41 -6.67
N GLN A 23 -15.58 -3.53 -6.11
CA GLN A 23 -15.01 -3.56 -4.76
C GLN A 23 -13.72 -2.74 -4.62
N PHE A 24 -12.89 -2.68 -5.65
CA PHE A 24 -11.63 -1.93 -5.65
C PHE A 24 -11.78 -0.50 -6.18
N MET A 25 -12.96 -0.11 -6.68
CA MET A 25 -13.26 1.27 -7.07
C MET A 25 -13.06 2.20 -5.87
N GLY A 26 -12.28 3.26 -6.08
CA GLY A 26 -11.94 4.21 -5.04
C GLY A 26 -10.89 3.73 -4.04
N LEU A 27 -10.21 2.61 -4.28
CA LEU A 27 -9.05 2.22 -3.47
C LEU A 27 -7.93 3.27 -3.56
N ASP A 28 -7.82 3.97 -4.68
CA ASP A 28 -6.90 5.08 -4.89
C ASP A 28 -7.34 6.40 -4.22
N HIS A 29 -8.51 6.42 -3.59
CA HIS A 29 -9.05 7.58 -2.90
C HIS A 29 -9.11 7.37 -1.39
N GLY A 30 -8.35 8.20 -0.66
CA GLY A 30 -8.43 8.29 0.81
C GLY A 30 -7.45 7.39 1.56
N GLU A 31 -7.83 7.04 2.80
CA GLU A 31 -7.00 6.34 3.79
C GLU A 31 -7.17 4.81 3.69
N THR A 32 -6.88 4.26 2.52
CA THR A 32 -7.15 2.84 2.19
C THR A 32 -5.91 1.96 2.34
N VAL A 33 -4.76 2.40 1.82
CA VAL A 33 -3.49 1.67 1.87
C VAL A 33 -2.55 2.39 2.81
N ALA A 34 -1.93 1.67 3.74
CA ALA A 34 -1.01 2.26 4.71
C ALA A 34 0.17 1.35 5.03
N ILE A 35 1.29 1.95 5.41
CA ILE A 35 2.35 1.27 6.14
C ILE A 35 2.03 1.45 7.62
N ARG A 36 1.85 0.34 8.35
CA ARG A 36 1.68 0.34 9.80
C ARG A 36 2.98 -0.07 10.47
N ALA A 37 3.43 0.70 11.46
CA ALA A 37 4.56 0.37 12.32
C ALA A 37 4.17 0.58 13.78
N GLY A 38 4.03 -0.51 14.54
CA GLY A 38 3.46 -0.44 15.89
C GLY A 38 2.04 0.17 15.87
N THR A 39 1.87 1.31 16.53
CA THR A 39 0.59 2.06 16.59
C THR A 39 0.48 3.18 15.56
N GLU A 40 1.55 3.48 14.82
CA GLU A 40 1.57 4.53 13.79
C GLU A 40 1.20 3.96 12.42
N GLN A 41 0.55 4.79 11.59
CA GLN A 41 0.20 4.48 10.21
C GLN A 41 0.60 5.64 9.29
N ALA A 42 1.24 5.32 8.18
CA ALA A 42 1.48 6.24 7.07
C ALA A 42 0.62 5.83 5.89
N PHE A 43 -0.41 6.62 5.58
CA PHE A 43 -1.28 6.37 4.43
C PHE A 43 -0.56 6.68 3.11
N GLY A 44 -0.89 5.87 2.11
CA GLY A 44 -0.42 6.00 0.75
C GLY A 44 -1.16 7.12 0.03
N LEU A 45 -0.40 8.02 -0.58
CA LEU A 45 -0.90 9.06 -1.46
C LEU A 45 -0.83 8.53 -2.89
N PHE A 46 -1.99 8.24 -3.47
CA PHE A 46 -2.08 7.78 -4.86
C PHE A 46 -1.87 8.96 -5.82
N GLU A 47 -0.98 8.77 -6.79
CA GLU A 47 -0.83 9.70 -7.90
C GLU A 47 -1.86 9.34 -8.97
N GLY A 48 -2.95 10.12 -9.03
CA GLY A 48 -4.01 9.92 -10.01
C GLY A 48 -3.47 10.08 -11.43
N GLY A 49 -3.81 9.14 -12.33
CA GLY A 49 -3.45 9.29 -13.74
C GLY A 49 -3.54 8.07 -14.65
N HIS A 50 -3.69 6.84 -14.13
CA HIS A 50 -3.61 5.64 -14.98
C HIS A 50 -4.67 4.57 -14.73
N SER A 51 -5.86 4.98 -14.27
CA SER A 51 -7.05 4.13 -14.31
C SER A 51 -7.53 4.01 -15.77
N HIS A 52 -6.87 3.18 -16.57
CA HIS A 52 -7.45 2.76 -17.85
C HIS A 52 -8.62 1.85 -17.53
N GLU A 53 -9.84 2.40 -17.52
CA GLU A 53 -11.16 1.76 -17.28
C GLU A 53 -11.46 0.50 -18.13
N THR A 54 -10.50 0.01 -18.92
CA THR A 54 -10.68 -1.06 -19.91
C THR A 54 -9.71 -2.25 -19.76
N LYS A 55 -8.84 -2.30 -18.73
CA LYS A 55 -7.90 -3.42 -18.54
C LYS A 55 -8.13 -4.16 -17.23
N ILE A 56 -7.95 -5.49 -17.30
CA ILE A 56 -8.07 -6.48 -16.21
C ILE A 56 -7.05 -6.25 -15.07
N SER A 57 -6.10 -5.34 -15.28
CA SER A 57 -5.07 -4.95 -14.33
C SER A 57 -5.07 -3.43 -14.16
N ALA A 58 -5.25 -2.95 -12.93
CA ALA A 58 -5.09 -1.53 -12.58
C ALA A 58 -3.72 -1.35 -11.90
N VAL A 59 -2.91 -0.44 -12.45
CA VAL A 59 -1.60 -0.08 -11.91
C VAL A 59 -1.70 1.32 -11.33
N HIS A 60 -1.38 1.45 -10.06
CA HIS A 60 -1.37 2.73 -9.36
C HIS A 60 0.01 3.03 -8.80
N PHE A 61 0.41 4.30 -8.86
CA PHE A 61 1.60 4.77 -8.16
C PHE A 61 1.16 5.34 -6.81
N VAL A 62 1.80 4.88 -5.75
CA VAL A 62 1.49 5.29 -4.38
C VAL A 62 2.76 5.77 -3.68
N ARG A 63 2.65 6.89 -2.96
CA ARG A 63 3.75 7.50 -2.20
C ARG A 63 3.42 7.49 -0.71
N PHE A 64 4.34 7.02 0.11
CA PHE A 64 4.22 7.02 1.56
C PHE A 64 5.20 8.02 2.16
N ARG A 65 4.71 8.79 3.14
CA ARG A 65 5.52 9.76 3.89
C ARG A 65 5.58 9.35 5.36
N PRO A 66 6.38 8.33 5.71
CA PRO A 66 6.53 7.90 7.10
C PRO A 66 7.15 9.02 7.95
N THR A 67 6.72 9.10 9.21
CA THR A 67 7.30 10.04 10.18
C THR A 67 8.73 9.64 10.55
N ALA A 68 9.46 10.53 11.21
CA ALA A 68 10.77 10.18 11.77
C ALA A 68 10.68 9.03 12.80
N SER A 69 9.59 8.98 13.58
CA SER A 69 9.30 7.91 14.54
C SER A 69 9.05 6.56 13.84
N MET A 70 8.29 6.57 12.74
CA MET A 70 8.09 5.38 11.91
C MET A 70 9.39 4.90 11.27
N THR A 71 10.22 5.83 10.78
CA THR A 71 11.54 5.48 10.22
C THR A 71 12.42 4.80 11.27
N ALA A 72 12.40 5.26 12.52
CA ALA A 72 13.09 4.57 13.62
C ALA A 72 12.49 3.17 13.88
N SER A 73 11.16 3.03 13.81
CA SER A 73 10.47 1.75 13.96
C SER A 73 10.80 0.76 12.84
N PHE A 74 11.09 1.21 11.62
CA PHE A 74 11.53 0.33 10.54
C PHE A 74 12.89 -0.31 10.82
N ALA A 75 13.77 0.38 11.56
CA ALA A 75 15.07 -0.13 11.96
C ALA A 75 15.01 -1.06 13.19
N ASP A 76 13.92 -1.02 13.94
CA ASP A 76 13.70 -1.91 15.09
C ASP A 76 13.02 -3.21 14.67
N LEU A 77 13.75 -4.33 14.76
CA LEU A 77 13.25 -5.66 14.42
C LEU A 77 12.19 -6.17 15.42
N HIS A 78 12.08 -5.57 16.61
CA HIS A 78 11.05 -5.91 17.58
C HIS A 78 9.70 -5.23 17.27
N VAL A 79 9.69 -4.19 16.44
CA VAL A 79 8.46 -3.52 16.04
C VAL A 79 7.87 -4.21 14.81
N PRO A 80 6.61 -4.69 14.86
CA PRO A 80 5.95 -5.22 13.68
C PRO A 80 5.66 -4.08 12.70
N VAL A 81 6.08 -4.28 11.44
CA VAL A 81 5.78 -3.39 10.32
C VAL A 81 5.01 -4.20 9.28
N ALA A 82 3.91 -3.66 8.80
CA ALA A 82 3.05 -4.30 7.82
C ALA A 82 2.54 -3.28 6.78
N LEU A 83 2.28 -3.76 5.58
CA LEU A 83 1.46 -3.05 4.61
C LEU A 83 0.02 -3.49 4.80
N THR A 84 -0.88 -2.54 5.00
CA THR A 84 -2.30 -2.78 5.27
C THR A 84 -3.15 -2.17 4.18
N VAL A 85 -4.22 -2.87 3.80
CA VAL A 85 -5.27 -2.38 2.92
C VAL A 85 -6.60 -2.50 3.67
N HIS A 86 -7.28 -1.39 3.87
CA HIS A 86 -8.61 -1.31 4.44
C HIS A 86 -9.50 -0.52 3.49
N HIS A 87 -10.29 -1.24 2.69
CA HIS A 87 -11.19 -0.62 1.70
C HIS A 87 -12.54 -1.34 1.68
N HIS A 88 -13.60 -0.66 2.13
CA HIS A 88 -14.93 -1.25 2.29
C HIS A 88 -14.90 -2.59 3.06
N GLU A 89 -15.28 -3.68 2.39
CA GLU A 89 -15.28 -5.04 2.94
C GLU A 89 -13.95 -5.78 2.71
N TYR A 90 -13.01 -5.19 1.95
CA TYR A 90 -11.70 -5.77 1.68
C TYR A 90 -10.65 -5.28 2.70
N HIS A 91 -10.26 -6.17 3.60
CA HIS A 91 -9.27 -5.92 4.65
C HIS A 91 -8.15 -6.93 4.49
N SER A 92 -6.92 -6.46 4.31
CA SER A 92 -5.76 -7.31 4.10
C SER A 92 -4.51 -6.71 4.72
N GLU A 93 -3.61 -7.58 5.17
CA GLU A 93 -2.37 -7.21 5.82
C GLU A 93 -1.24 -8.14 5.40
N ALA A 94 -0.10 -7.55 5.05
CA ALA A 94 1.11 -8.28 4.71
C ALA A 94 2.28 -7.79 5.59
N PRO A 95 2.98 -8.66 6.33
CA PRO A 95 4.15 -8.26 7.09
C PRO A 95 5.28 -7.82 6.17
N VAL A 96 5.97 -6.75 6.54
CA VAL A 96 7.14 -6.24 5.84
C VAL A 96 8.38 -6.90 6.46
N PRO A 97 9.08 -7.80 5.75
CA PRO A 97 10.26 -8.49 6.27
C PRO A 97 11.42 -7.52 6.48
N GLY A 98 12.34 -7.87 7.37
CA GLY A 98 13.50 -7.03 7.73
C GLY A 98 14.32 -6.57 6.52
N SER A 99 14.57 -7.46 5.55
CA SER A 99 15.29 -7.13 4.32
C SER A 99 14.61 -6.03 3.50
N LEU A 100 13.28 -6.01 3.43
CA LEU A 100 12.55 -4.95 2.73
C LEU A 100 12.61 -3.63 3.51
N ARG A 101 12.59 -3.69 4.85
CA ARG A 101 12.76 -2.50 5.70
C ARG A 101 14.14 -1.88 5.53
N GLU A 102 15.19 -2.69 5.36
CA GLU A 102 16.54 -2.20 5.10
C GLU A 102 16.62 -1.39 3.80
N GLU A 103 15.95 -1.83 2.73
CA GLU A 103 15.86 -1.07 1.49
C GLU A 103 15.07 0.23 1.68
N TRP A 104 13.93 0.19 2.37
CA TRP A 104 13.15 1.40 2.68
C TRP A 104 13.96 2.44 3.46
N LEU A 105 14.78 1.99 4.41
CA LEU A 105 15.65 2.88 5.17
C LEU A 105 16.74 3.53 4.31
N LYS A 106 17.19 2.88 3.23
CA LYS A 106 18.13 3.48 2.27
C LYS A 106 17.45 4.56 1.44
N ASP A 107 16.22 4.33 1.00
CA ASP A 107 15.44 5.28 0.20
C ASP A 107 14.97 6.51 1.00
N LEU A 108 14.80 6.35 2.32
CA LEU A 108 14.36 7.42 3.21
C LEU A 108 15.47 8.37 3.67
N ARG A 109 16.75 8.01 3.45
CA ARG A 109 17.94 8.79 3.86
C ARG A 109 18.21 10.00 2.97
#